data_AF-A0A7C1XN67-F1
#
_entry.id   AF-A0A7C1XN67-F1
#
_cell.length_a   1.000
_cell.length_b   1.000
_cell.length_c   1.000
_cell.angle_alpha   90.00
_cell.angle_beta   90.00
_cell.angle_gamma   90.00
#
_symmetry.space_group_name_H-M   'P 1'
#
loop_
_entity.id
_entity.type
_entity.pdbx_description
1 polymer ?
#
loop_
_entity_poly.entity_id
_entity_poly.type
_entity_poly.pdbx_seq_one_letter_code
_entity_poly.pdbx_strand_id
1 'polypeptide(L)'
;MYIQDKRRTLFRLIENSISTKIFRNNYFLIDGKSKDILKNGELSCAFYISSILYLLKLVKDIHTTVQGTLKDLEESGWYKINKPKKGAIVLWDKDEEGHYHLGFYWNNKKAVSNVSSKKSPNFHPIKYKNRKILAFYFHKELEK
;
A
#
# COMPACT_ATOMS: atom_id res chain seq x y z
N MET A 1 -11.71 28.79 0.26
CA MET A 1 -11.39 27.49 -0.35
C MET A 1 -10.39 26.78 0.55
N TYR A 2 -10.73 25.60 1.08
CA TYR A 2 -9.80 24.82 1.90
C TYR A 2 -8.89 23.96 1.03
N ILE A 3 -7.60 23.88 1.36
CA ILE A 3 -6.63 22.99 0.69
C ILE A 3 -6.30 21.86 1.66
N GLN A 4 -6.40 20.61 1.21
CA GLN A 4 -6.08 19.45 2.04
C GLN A 4 -4.57 19.30 2.22
N ASP A 5 -4.11 19.19 3.47
CA ASP A 5 -2.74 18.76 3.79
C ASP A 5 -2.61 17.24 3.62
N LYS A 6 -2.40 16.81 2.36
CA LYS A 6 -2.34 15.39 1.99
C LYS A 6 -1.24 14.64 2.73
N ARG A 7 -0.09 15.27 3.03
CA ARG A 7 1.03 14.62 3.72
C ARG A 7 0.68 14.29 5.16
N ARG A 8 0.18 15.28 5.91
CA ARG A 8 -0.22 15.06 7.30
C ARG A 8 -1.39 14.08 7.37
N THR A 9 -2.36 14.20 6.48
CA THR A 9 -3.49 13.27 6.42
C THR A 9 -3.02 11.85 6.08
N LEU A 10 -2.11 11.66 5.13
CA LEU A 10 -1.53 10.35 4.80
C LEU A 10 -0.92 9.69 6.05
N PHE A 11 -0.09 10.42 6.79
CA PHE A 11 0.55 9.85 7.98
C PHE A 11 -0.47 9.44 9.03
N ARG A 12 -1.53 10.23 9.23
CA ARG A 12 -2.61 9.89 10.16
C ARG A 12 -3.45 8.72 9.68
N LEU A 13 -3.74 8.62 8.38
CA LEU A 13 -4.44 7.45 7.82
C LEU A 13 -3.63 6.17 8.02
N ILE A 14 -2.32 6.22 7.78
CA ILE A 14 -1.43 5.07 8.02
C ILE A 14 -1.45 4.68 9.51
N GLU A 15 -1.25 5.63 10.43
CA GLU A 15 -1.27 5.38 11.88
C GLU A 15 -2.62 4.80 12.35
N ASN A 16 -3.73 5.40 11.92
CA ASN A 16 -5.07 4.99 12.32
C ASN A 16 -5.50 3.67 11.67
N SER A 17 -4.86 3.27 10.56
CA SER A 17 -5.13 2.00 9.90
C SER A 17 -4.51 0.79 10.61
N ILE A 18 -3.64 0.99 11.59
CA ILE A 18 -2.98 -0.13 12.26
C ILE A 18 -4.02 -1.02 12.96
N SER A 19 -3.90 -2.34 12.74
CA SER A 19 -4.77 -3.39 13.30
C SER A 19 -6.25 -3.34 12.86
N THR A 20 -6.63 -2.40 12.00
CA THR A 20 -7.99 -2.35 11.47
C THR A 20 -8.30 -3.56 10.58
N LYS A 21 -9.58 -3.89 10.46
CA LYS A 21 -10.08 -4.98 9.59
C LYS A 21 -10.76 -4.47 8.31
N ILE A 22 -10.84 -3.16 8.10
CA ILE A 22 -11.57 -2.60 6.94
C ILE A 22 -10.97 -3.00 5.59
N PHE A 23 -9.68 -3.35 5.55
CA PHE A 23 -9.00 -3.79 4.33
C PHE A 23 -8.96 -5.32 4.16
N ARG A 24 -9.60 -6.08 5.05
CA ARG A 24 -9.42 -7.52 5.12
C ARG A 24 -10.08 -8.27 3.97
N ASN A 25 -11.24 -7.83 3.53
CA ASN A 25 -12.04 -8.56 2.55
C ASN A 25 -12.43 -7.62 1.40
N ASN A 26 -12.46 -8.16 0.19
CA ASN A 26 -13.06 -7.48 -0.96
C ASN A 26 -13.70 -8.53 -1.87
N TYR A 27 -15.01 -8.42 -2.07
CA TYR A 27 -15.82 -9.46 -2.69
C TYR A 27 -16.14 -9.11 -4.14
N PHE A 28 -15.94 -10.08 -5.03
CA PHE A 28 -16.27 -9.98 -6.45
C PHE A 28 -17.14 -11.17 -6.86
N LEU A 29 -18.01 -10.95 -7.85
CA LEU A 29 -18.74 -12.02 -8.50
C LEU A 29 -17.83 -12.66 -9.55
N ILE A 30 -17.48 -13.93 -9.36
CA ILE A 30 -16.68 -14.74 -10.29
C ILE A 30 -17.50 -15.98 -10.61
N ASP A 31 -17.84 -16.17 -11.88
CA ASP A 31 -18.71 -17.26 -12.36
C ASP A 31 -20.02 -17.37 -11.57
N GLY A 32 -20.64 -16.21 -11.30
CA GLY A 32 -21.91 -16.10 -10.56
C GLY A 32 -21.80 -16.31 -9.04
N LYS A 33 -20.60 -16.55 -8.49
CA LYS A 33 -20.38 -16.76 -7.05
C LYS A 33 -19.63 -15.58 -6.43
N SER A 34 -20.11 -15.12 -5.28
CA SER A 34 -19.39 -14.12 -4.49
C SER A 34 -18.13 -14.73 -3.89
N LYS A 35 -16.97 -14.15 -4.20
CA LYS A 35 -15.66 -14.62 -3.74
C LYS A 35 -14.87 -13.47 -3.14
N ASP A 36 -14.32 -13.69 -1.95
CA ASP A 36 -13.32 -12.80 -1.37
C ASP A 36 -11.97 -13.02 -2.06
N ILE A 37 -11.59 -12.08 -2.91
CA ILE A 37 -10.34 -12.19 -3.68
C ILE A 37 -9.10 -11.91 -2.81
N LEU A 38 -9.28 -11.32 -1.63
CA LEU A 38 -8.19 -11.01 -0.70
C LEU A 38 -7.85 -12.17 0.25
N LYS A 39 -8.59 -13.29 0.15
CA LYS A 39 -8.42 -14.50 0.98
C LYS A 39 -8.38 -14.16 2.47
N ASN A 40 -9.41 -13.47 2.98
CA ASN A 40 -9.51 -13.08 4.38
C ASN A 40 -8.29 -12.27 4.88
N GLY A 41 -7.75 -11.41 4.03
CA GLY A 41 -6.68 -10.46 4.33
C GLY A 41 -5.26 -10.97 4.05
N GLU A 42 -5.10 -12.17 3.50
CA GLU A 42 -3.78 -12.70 3.14
C GLU A 42 -3.16 -11.94 1.97
N LEU A 43 -3.98 -11.52 1.00
CA LEU A 43 -3.59 -10.85 -0.25
C LEU A 43 -4.00 -9.36 -0.30
N SER A 44 -4.07 -8.70 0.85
CA SER A 44 -4.66 -7.35 0.97
C SER A 44 -3.66 -6.19 0.76
N CYS A 45 -2.37 -6.44 0.50
CA CYS A 45 -1.37 -5.35 0.46
C CYS A 45 -1.70 -4.27 -0.59
N ALA A 46 -2.02 -4.64 -1.82
CA ALA A 46 -2.40 -3.69 -2.86
C ALA A 46 -3.71 -2.94 -2.50
N PHE A 47 -4.71 -3.66 -1.97
CA PHE A 47 -6.00 -3.08 -1.61
C PHE A 47 -5.86 -2.04 -0.50
N TYR A 48 -5.08 -2.35 0.53
CA TYR A 48 -4.77 -1.43 1.62
C TYR A 48 -4.11 -0.13 1.13
N ILE A 49 -3.01 -0.26 0.38
CA ILE A 49 -2.23 0.90 -0.08
C ILE A 49 -3.07 1.76 -1.04
N SER A 50 -3.64 1.15 -2.07
CA SER A 50 -4.43 1.88 -3.07
C SER A 50 -5.66 2.56 -2.45
N SER A 51 -6.34 1.93 -1.48
CA SER A 51 -7.47 2.56 -0.78
C SER A 51 -7.06 3.84 -0.03
N ILE A 52 -5.94 3.83 0.71
CA ILE A 52 -5.47 5.03 1.41
C ILE A 52 -5.10 6.13 0.41
N LEU A 53 -4.40 5.77 -0.68
CA LEU A 53 -4.01 6.73 -1.70
C LEU A 53 -5.21 7.32 -2.44
N TYR A 54 -6.24 6.51 -2.68
CA TYR A 54 -7.46 6.93 -3.35
C TYR A 54 -8.24 7.97 -2.53
N LEU A 55 -8.33 7.79 -1.21
CA LEU A 55 -8.93 8.79 -0.29
C LEU A 55 -8.25 10.16 -0.36
N LEU A 56 -6.97 10.20 -0.77
CA LEU A 56 -6.19 11.42 -0.93
C LEU A 56 -6.11 11.89 -2.39
N LYS A 57 -6.80 11.21 -3.32
CA LYS A 57 -6.71 11.45 -4.77
C LYS A 57 -5.25 11.47 -5.24
N LEU A 58 -4.48 10.48 -4.80
CA LEU A 58 -3.07 10.26 -5.19
C LEU A 58 -2.92 9.07 -6.15
N VAL A 59 -4.00 8.34 -6.41
CA VAL A 59 -4.15 7.32 -7.46
C VAL A 59 -5.52 7.50 -8.10
N LYS A 60 -5.74 6.97 -9.29
CA LYS A 60 -7.02 7.08 -10.00
C LYS A 60 -8.08 6.12 -9.45
N ASP A 61 -7.68 4.92 -9.02
CA ASP A 61 -8.61 3.90 -8.53
C ASP A 61 -8.02 3.03 -7.41
N ILE A 62 -8.87 2.20 -6.80
CA ILE A 62 -8.51 1.18 -5.83
C ILE A 62 -8.13 -0.11 -6.57
N HIS A 63 -7.03 -0.74 -6.17
CA HIS A 63 -6.45 -1.91 -6.83
C HIS A 63 -6.30 -3.08 -5.87
N THR A 64 -6.54 -4.28 -6.36
CA THR A 64 -6.34 -5.54 -5.60
C THR A 64 -5.08 -6.29 -6.00
N THR A 65 -4.33 -5.78 -7.00
CA THR A 65 -3.07 -6.36 -7.46
C THR A 65 -1.94 -5.34 -7.40
N VAL A 66 -0.72 -5.81 -7.09
CA VAL A 66 0.47 -4.94 -7.02
C VAL A 66 0.76 -4.30 -8.37
N GLN A 67 0.62 -5.06 -9.47
CA GLN A 67 0.86 -4.58 -10.82
C GLN A 67 -0.11 -3.44 -11.20
N GLY A 68 -1.41 -3.60 -10.88
CA GLY A 68 -2.41 -2.55 -11.09
C GLY A 68 -2.07 -1.29 -10.29
N THR A 69 -1.71 -1.44 -9.01
CA THR A 69 -1.27 -0.31 -8.17
C THR A 69 -0.05 0.39 -8.78
N LEU A 70 0.99 -0.33 -9.18
CA LEU A 70 2.22 0.27 -9.73
C LEU A 70 1.95 1.05 -11.02
N LYS A 71 1.13 0.50 -11.93
CA LYS A 71 0.72 1.19 -13.16
C LYS A 71 0.01 2.51 -12.83
N ASP A 72 -0.95 2.50 -11.92
CA ASP A 72 -1.68 3.71 -11.54
C ASP A 72 -0.82 4.71 -10.77
N LEU A 73 0.13 4.25 -9.94
CA LEU A 73 1.11 5.14 -9.32
C LEU A 73 1.86 5.96 -10.38
N GLU A 74 2.41 5.30 -11.41
CA GLU A 74 3.13 5.97 -12.50
C GLU A 74 2.20 6.94 -13.25
N GLU A 75 1.01 6.49 -13.65
CA GLU A 75 0.03 7.33 -14.35
C GLU A 75 -0.50 8.49 -13.50
N SER A 76 -0.45 8.37 -12.18
CA SER A 76 -0.87 9.39 -11.21
C SER A 76 0.29 10.30 -10.77
N GLY A 77 1.46 10.20 -11.40
CA GLY A 77 2.58 11.12 -11.17
C GLY A 77 3.46 10.77 -9.96
N TRP A 78 3.41 9.53 -9.48
CA TRP A 78 4.44 9.01 -8.60
C TRP A 78 5.72 8.74 -9.38
N TYR A 79 6.86 9.01 -8.75
CA TYR A 79 8.18 8.80 -9.34
C TYR A 79 9.09 8.04 -8.38
N LYS A 80 10.05 7.30 -8.96
CA LYS A 80 11.03 6.55 -8.19
C LYS A 80 11.99 7.49 -7.47
N ILE A 81 12.36 7.16 -6.23
CA ILE A 81 13.32 7.91 -5.42
C ILE A 81 14.41 6.99 -4.86
N ASN A 82 15.65 7.49 -4.82
CA ASN A 82 16.80 6.74 -4.28
C ASN A 82 16.92 6.88 -2.75
N LYS A 83 16.58 8.06 -2.22
CA LYS A 83 16.60 8.35 -0.77
C LYS A 83 15.17 8.29 -0.23
N PRO A 84 14.78 7.24 0.51
CA PRO A 84 13.41 7.03 0.93
C PRO A 84 12.92 8.14 1.88
N LYS A 85 11.71 8.63 1.62
CA LYS A 85 11.01 9.65 2.42
C LYS A 85 9.83 9.00 3.15
N LYS A 86 9.53 9.44 4.39
CA LYS A 86 8.36 8.95 5.15
C LYS A 86 7.08 9.11 4.31
N GLY A 87 6.28 8.05 4.22
CA GLY A 87 5.08 7.97 3.38
C GLY A 87 5.33 7.54 1.93
N ALA A 88 6.58 7.36 1.50
CA ALA A 88 6.88 6.75 0.20
C ALA A 88 6.30 5.33 0.12
N ILE A 89 5.92 4.90 -1.08
CA ILE A 89 5.59 3.49 -1.31
C ILE A 89 6.89 2.71 -1.43
N VAL A 90 6.95 1.55 -0.78
CA VAL A 90 8.04 0.58 -0.91
C VAL A 90 7.52 -0.62 -1.69
N LEU A 91 8.30 -1.03 -2.69
CA LEU A 91 8.09 -2.28 -3.42
C LEU A 91 9.15 -3.29 -2.97
N TRP A 92 8.70 -4.43 -2.45
CA TRP A 92 9.56 -5.59 -2.22
C TRP A 92 9.35 -6.63 -3.32
N ASP A 93 10.41 -7.38 -3.58
CA ASP A 93 10.44 -8.46 -4.57
C ASP A 93 9.46 -9.60 -4.23
N LYS A 94 9.31 -10.52 -5.18
CA LYS A 94 8.49 -11.71 -5.05
C LYS A 94 8.96 -12.60 -3.90
N ASP A 95 8.02 -13.27 -3.25
CA ASP A 95 8.31 -14.45 -2.43
C ASP A 95 8.41 -15.72 -3.28
N GLU A 96 8.56 -16.85 -2.59
CA GLU A 96 8.56 -18.20 -3.17
C GLU A 96 7.27 -18.51 -3.93
N GLU A 97 6.15 -17.85 -3.60
CA GLU A 97 4.86 -17.97 -4.30
C GLU A 97 4.73 -17.00 -5.49
N GLY A 98 5.76 -16.19 -5.77
CA GLY A 98 5.79 -15.27 -6.90
C GLY A 98 5.07 -13.94 -6.65
N HIS A 99 4.72 -13.60 -5.41
CA HIS A 99 3.94 -12.42 -5.06
C HIS A 99 4.81 -11.25 -4.60
N TYR A 100 4.76 -10.14 -5.35
CA TYR A 100 5.30 -8.85 -4.89
C TYR A 100 4.59 -8.35 -3.64
N HIS A 101 5.25 -7.46 -2.89
CA HIS A 101 4.65 -6.82 -1.72
C HIS A 101 4.77 -5.30 -1.76
N LEU A 102 3.77 -4.61 -1.23
CA LEU A 102 3.70 -3.14 -1.17
C LEU A 102 3.44 -2.65 0.26
N GLY A 103 3.95 -1.47 0.56
CA GLY A 103 3.86 -0.85 1.88
C GLY A 103 4.22 0.62 1.85
N PHE A 104 3.97 1.31 2.97
CA PHE A 104 4.44 2.66 3.22
C PHE A 104 5.77 2.61 3.99
N TYR A 105 6.78 3.31 3.49
CA TYR A 105 8.01 3.57 4.22
C TYR A 105 7.72 4.49 5.41
N TRP A 106 8.17 4.12 6.61
CA TRP A 106 8.00 4.96 7.80
C TRP A 106 9.29 5.63 8.22
N ASN A 107 10.37 4.86 8.31
CA ASN A 107 11.73 5.31 8.59
C ASN A 107 12.73 4.19 8.24
N ASN A 108 14.00 4.43 8.52
CA ASN A 108 15.10 3.51 8.21
C ASN A 108 14.98 2.12 8.85
N LYS A 109 14.13 1.95 9.86
CA LYS A 109 13.91 0.68 10.56
C LYS A 109 12.56 0.05 10.25
N LYS A 110 11.55 0.84 9.85
CA LYS A 110 10.14 0.40 9.83
C LYS A 110 9.42 0.76 8.54
N ALA A 111 8.49 -0.10 8.17
CA ALA A 111 7.45 0.15 7.18
C ALA A 111 6.08 -0.28 7.73
N VAL A 112 5.01 0.15 7.06
CA VAL A 112 3.64 -0.28 7.32
C VAL A 112 3.07 -0.92 6.07
N SER A 113 2.52 -2.12 6.21
CA SER A 113 1.82 -2.80 5.13
C SER A 113 0.80 -3.78 5.73
N ASN A 114 -0.02 -4.39 4.88
CA ASN A 114 -0.79 -5.55 5.29
C ASN A 114 0.15 -6.72 5.64
N VAL A 115 0.07 -7.21 6.88
CA VAL A 115 0.85 -8.38 7.31
C VAL A 115 -0.05 -9.61 7.25
N SER A 116 0.21 -10.53 6.31
CA SER A 116 -0.67 -11.68 6.03
C SER A 116 -0.99 -12.53 7.26
N SER A 117 -0.02 -12.77 8.15
CA SER A 117 -0.27 -13.52 9.40
C SER A 117 -1.20 -12.81 10.38
N LYS A 118 -1.28 -11.47 10.31
CA LYS A 118 -2.15 -10.64 11.14
C LYS A 118 -3.44 -10.24 10.43
N LYS A 119 -3.56 -10.50 9.12
CA LYS A 119 -4.74 -10.18 8.29
C LYS A 119 -5.21 -8.72 8.47
N SER A 120 -4.24 -7.80 8.59
CA SER A 120 -4.43 -6.37 8.87
C SER A 120 -3.16 -5.53 8.67
N PRO A 121 -3.26 -4.21 8.43
CA PRO A 121 -2.12 -3.30 8.38
C PRO A 121 -1.36 -3.25 9.70
N ASN A 122 -0.03 -3.38 9.65
CA ASN A 122 0.82 -3.38 10.83
C ASN A 122 2.19 -2.78 10.53
N PHE A 123 2.83 -2.21 11.55
CA PHE A 123 4.25 -1.92 11.52
C PHE A 123 5.06 -3.22 11.49
N HIS A 124 6.13 -3.22 10.69
CA HIS A 124 7.11 -4.30 10.63
C HIS A 124 8.50 -3.73 10.28
N PRO A 125 9.59 -4.49 10.50
CA PRO A 125 10.91 -4.11 10.03
C PRO A 125 10.92 -3.85 8.52
N ILE A 126 11.70 -2.85 8.08
CA ILE A 126 11.81 -2.50 6.66
C ILE A 126 12.24 -3.69 5.78
N LYS A 127 13.04 -4.60 6.35
CA LYS A 127 13.40 -5.89 5.76
C LYS A 127 12.26 -6.90 5.97
N TYR A 128 11.16 -6.74 5.24
CA TYR A 128 9.98 -7.59 5.34
C TYR A 128 10.28 -9.01 4.83
N LYS A 129 10.18 -10.03 5.70
CA LYS A 129 10.42 -11.45 5.37
C LYS A 129 11.70 -11.69 4.56
N ASN A 130 12.77 -10.94 4.85
CA ASN A 130 14.04 -10.98 4.10
C ASN A 130 13.96 -10.68 2.59
N ARG A 131 12.86 -10.11 2.10
CA ARG A 131 12.69 -9.75 0.70
C ARG A 131 13.58 -8.56 0.32
N LYS A 132 14.11 -8.59 -0.90
CA LYS A 132 14.85 -7.47 -1.50
C LYS A 132 13.89 -6.31 -1.76
N ILE A 133 14.32 -5.08 -1.45
CA ILE A 133 13.60 -3.87 -1.86
C ILE A 133 13.99 -3.55 -3.29
N LEU A 134 12.99 -3.35 -4.15
CA LEU A 134 13.20 -3.07 -5.58
C LEU A 134 13.13 -1.59 -5.89
N ALA A 135 12.22 -0.85 -5.24
CA ALA A 135 12.03 0.56 -5.49
C ALA A 135 11.33 1.26 -4.32
N PHE A 136 11.52 2.57 -4.27
CA PHE A 136 10.69 3.49 -3.50
C PHE A 136 10.02 4.48 -4.45
N TYR A 137 8.75 4.79 -4.22
CA TYR A 137 8.00 5.78 -5.01
C TYR A 137 7.53 6.92 -4.11
N PHE A 138 7.60 8.15 -4.62
CA PHE A 138 7.08 9.33 -3.93
C PHE A 138 6.21 10.18 -4.86
N HIS A 139 5.42 11.07 -4.28
CA HIS A 139 4.50 11.92 -5.02
C HIS A 139 4.76 13.40 -4.73
N LYS A 140 4.74 14.23 -5.76
CA LYS A 140 5.03 15.68 -5.67
C LYS A 140 4.12 16.41 -4.67
N GLU A 141 2.88 15.98 -4.53
CA GLU A 141 1.94 16.60 -3.58
C GLU A 141 2.24 16.31 -2.12
N LEU A 142 3.13 15.35 -1.83
CA LEU A 142 3.58 15.03 -0.48
C LEU A 142 4.89 15.76 -0.12
N GLU A 143 5.45 16.59 -1.00
CA GLU A 143 6.64 17.39 -0.71
C GLU A 143 6.32 18.69 0.03
N LYS A 144 5.08 19.17 -0.11
CA LYS A 144 4.53 20.31 0.62
C LYS A 144 4.36 19.93 2.10
#